data_AF-A0AA51LYH1-F1
#
_entry.id   AF-A0AA51LYH1-F1
#
_cell.length_a   1.000
_cell.length_b   1.000
_cell.length_c   1.000
_cell.angle_alpha   90.00
_cell.angle_beta   90.00
_cell.angle_gamma   90.00
#
_symmetry.space_group_name_H-M   'P 1'
#
loop_
_entity.id
_entity.type
_entity.pdbx_description
1 polymer ?
#
loop_
_entity_poly.entity_id
_entity_poly.type
_entity_poly.pdbx_seq_one_letter_code
_entity_poly.pdbx_strand_id
1 'polypeptide(L)'
;MTDDVHLEEPGPADDAVARALRAAIVSVEAAVARVHELSAEILELVGAPDGGDAVDHHNALTRVAGILDGTGRLRAADWESVRGLGDVLADRAERLHAHAGRLLDGLAVDAPAQDRVACLQQAVATDRLGETLQLLVLVEDSLNLWQRLRLEQVRTTEPDRLEHERATIGTSLAGRVERDVALLLRARARLASYAGLTPFELVRWLSSARVKRDIARFRTDLDDVAAAFGSAAQRALEAEDPAVAENLVELGKPVRAAGGALGESARTLGDSARTLGDSARTLGGRAVGAGTTGVGKLGRGLHRVAEPRRRPDGDVPLTTAPDA
;
A
#
# COMPACT_ATOMS: atom_id res chain seq x y z
N MET A 1 -28.36 32.08 -37.11
CA MET A 1 -26.89 32.00 -36.97
C MET A 1 -26.62 32.07 -35.47
N THR A 2 -26.64 30.90 -34.87
CA THR A 2 -26.55 30.67 -33.43
C THR A 2 -25.53 29.56 -33.32
N ASP A 3 -24.31 29.91 -32.91
CA ASP A 3 -23.29 28.92 -32.61
C ASP A 3 -23.74 28.17 -31.36
N ASP A 4 -24.13 26.90 -31.55
CA ASP A 4 -24.20 25.95 -30.45
C ASP A 4 -22.76 25.73 -29.96
N VAL A 5 -22.45 26.32 -28.81
CA VAL A 5 -21.25 25.96 -28.05
C VAL A 5 -21.49 24.56 -27.51
N HIS A 6 -21.10 23.54 -28.29
CA HIS A 6 -20.92 22.19 -27.78
C HIS A 6 -19.88 22.25 -26.67
N LEU A 7 -20.36 22.27 -25.43
CA LEU A 7 -19.61 21.79 -24.29
C LEU A 7 -19.32 20.31 -24.56
N GLU A 8 -18.10 20.00 -24.97
CA GLU A 8 -17.63 18.62 -24.95
C GLU A 8 -17.80 18.10 -23.52
N GLU A 9 -18.63 17.06 -23.36
CA GLU A 9 -18.64 16.33 -22.09
C GLU A 9 -17.24 15.74 -21.87
N PRO A 10 -16.67 15.86 -20.65
CA PRO A 10 -15.35 15.33 -20.36
C PRO A 10 -15.33 13.83 -20.68
N GLY A 11 -14.36 13.41 -21.49
CA GLY A 11 -14.26 12.04 -21.96
C GLY A 11 -14.02 11.06 -20.81
N PRO A 12 -14.23 9.74 -21.03
CA PRO A 12 -14.10 8.74 -19.96
C PRO A 12 -12.70 8.70 -19.30
N ALA A 13 -11.68 9.23 -19.97
CA ALA A 13 -10.32 9.41 -19.46
C ALA A 13 -10.13 10.68 -18.59
N ASP A 14 -10.86 11.77 -18.85
CA ASP A 14 -10.75 13.04 -18.11
C ASP A 14 -11.06 12.85 -16.62
N ASP A 15 -12.06 12.03 -16.33
CA ASP A 15 -12.42 11.67 -14.97
C ASP A 15 -11.49 10.60 -14.36
N ALA A 16 -10.73 9.82 -15.14
CA ALA A 16 -10.06 8.62 -14.62
C ALA A 16 -9.01 8.96 -13.53
N VAL A 17 -8.12 9.92 -13.81
CA VAL A 17 -7.12 10.39 -12.84
C VAL A 17 -7.79 11.17 -11.70
N ALA A 18 -8.80 11.98 -11.98
CA ALA A 18 -9.53 12.74 -10.96
C ALA A 18 -10.36 11.85 -10.02
N ARG A 19 -10.87 10.69 -10.49
CA ARG A 19 -11.48 9.64 -9.67
C ARG A 19 -10.41 8.87 -8.90
N ALA A 20 -9.28 8.55 -9.52
CA ALA A 20 -8.17 7.87 -8.84
C ALA A 20 -7.63 8.68 -7.66
N LEU A 21 -7.39 9.98 -7.82
CA LEU A 21 -6.97 10.88 -6.74
C LEU A 21 -7.98 10.91 -5.57
N ARG A 22 -9.29 10.94 -5.88
CA ARG A 22 -10.38 10.89 -4.88
C ARG A 22 -10.57 9.52 -4.22
N ALA A 23 -10.06 8.44 -4.83
CA ALA A 23 -10.21 7.06 -4.35
C ALA A 23 -8.92 6.47 -3.77
N ALA A 24 -7.80 7.20 -3.86
CA ALA A 24 -6.52 6.80 -3.31
C ALA A 24 -6.53 6.81 -1.78
N ILE A 25 -7.20 7.81 -1.18
CA ILE A 25 -7.50 7.89 0.25
C ILE A 25 -8.99 8.14 0.42
N VAL A 26 -9.64 7.34 1.27
CA VAL A 26 -11.10 7.26 1.44
C VAL A 26 -11.55 7.89 2.76
N SER A 27 -10.69 7.91 3.78
CA SER A 27 -10.92 8.65 5.03
C SER A 27 -9.60 9.01 5.70
N VAL A 28 -9.55 10.18 6.34
CA VAL A 28 -8.40 10.67 7.13
C VAL A 28 -8.77 11.02 8.57
N GLU A 29 -10.02 10.76 9.01
CA GLU A 29 -10.54 11.22 10.31
C GLU A 29 -9.67 10.77 11.49
N ALA A 30 -9.28 9.49 11.50
CA ALA A 30 -8.44 8.90 12.54
C ALA A 30 -6.97 9.34 12.45
N ALA A 31 -6.53 9.84 11.28
CA ALA A 31 -5.22 10.46 11.11
C ALA A 31 -5.22 11.89 11.67
N VAL A 32 -6.16 12.74 11.23
CA VAL A 32 -6.33 14.12 11.74
C VAL A 32 -6.45 14.13 13.26
N ALA A 33 -7.30 13.27 13.84
CA ALA A 33 -7.53 13.22 15.28
C ALA A 33 -6.29 12.83 16.11
N ARG A 34 -5.35 12.06 15.55
CA ARG A 34 -4.09 11.67 16.23
C ARG A 34 -2.93 12.63 15.95
N VAL A 35 -2.92 13.27 14.79
CA VAL A 35 -1.80 14.09 14.31
C VAL A 35 -1.87 15.54 14.80
N HIS A 36 -3.06 16.05 15.12
CA HIS A 36 -3.27 17.46 15.46
C HIS A 36 -2.41 18.01 16.61
N GLU A 37 -2.06 17.19 17.60
CA GLU A 37 -1.21 17.61 18.74
C GLU A 37 0.29 17.31 18.54
N LEU A 38 0.66 16.55 17.49
CA LEU A 38 1.95 15.84 17.40
C LEU A 38 2.67 16.02 16.05
N SER A 39 2.03 16.66 15.07
CA SER A 39 2.57 16.85 13.71
C SER A 39 3.95 17.49 13.72
N ALA A 40 4.13 18.58 14.46
CA ALA A 40 5.40 19.30 14.56
C ALA A 40 6.53 18.43 15.16
N GLU A 41 6.26 17.72 16.26
CA GLU A 41 7.25 16.84 16.91
C GLU A 41 7.72 15.71 15.97
N ILE A 42 6.80 15.12 15.20
CA ILE A 42 7.10 14.06 14.25
C ILE A 42 7.85 14.61 13.03
N LEU A 43 7.48 15.81 12.55
CA LEU A 43 8.18 16.47 11.45
C LEU A 43 9.62 16.86 11.81
N GLU A 44 9.88 17.25 13.07
CA GLU A 44 11.24 17.43 13.60
C GLU A 44 12.02 16.09 13.59
N LEU A 45 11.44 14.99 14.11
CA LEU A 45 12.05 13.65 14.09
C LEU A 45 12.34 13.12 12.67
N VAL A 46 11.56 13.56 11.69
CA VAL A 46 11.67 13.16 10.27
C VAL A 46 12.60 14.10 9.48
N GLY A 47 13.00 15.24 10.06
CA GLY A 47 13.84 16.24 9.40
C GLY A 47 13.12 17.02 8.31
N ALA A 48 11.89 17.47 8.60
CA ALA A 48 11.01 18.23 7.71
C ALA A 48 10.25 19.41 8.42
N PRO A 49 10.92 20.23 9.27
CA PRO A 49 10.24 21.22 10.12
C PRO A 49 9.64 22.41 9.35
N ASP A 50 10.28 22.85 8.26
CA ASP A 50 10.09 24.18 7.64
C ASP A 50 8.76 24.42 6.89
N GLY A 51 7.78 23.52 7.03
CA GLY A 51 6.54 23.53 6.24
C GLY A 51 5.24 23.67 7.02
N GLY A 52 5.25 24.17 8.27
CA GLY A 52 4.03 24.35 9.07
C GLY A 52 3.27 23.07 9.42
N ASP A 53 2.12 23.20 10.08
CA ASP A 53 1.29 22.06 10.51
C ASP A 53 0.62 21.36 9.31
N ALA A 54 0.76 20.03 9.27
CA ALA A 54 0.11 19.18 8.27
C ALA A 54 -1.42 19.25 8.35
N VAL A 55 -2.00 19.44 9.54
CA VAL A 55 -3.46 19.61 9.69
C VAL A 55 -3.92 20.95 9.11
N ASP A 56 -3.17 22.03 9.30
CA ASP A 56 -3.48 23.34 8.68
C ASP A 56 -3.40 23.28 7.15
N HIS A 57 -2.38 22.60 6.60
CA HIS A 57 -2.25 22.37 5.15
C HIS A 57 -3.41 21.56 4.58
N HIS A 58 -3.74 20.43 5.20
CA HIS A 58 -4.91 19.63 4.82
C HIS A 58 -6.19 20.48 4.88
N ASN A 59 -6.41 21.21 5.98
CA ASN A 59 -7.59 22.08 6.14
C ASN A 59 -7.66 23.19 5.07
N ALA A 60 -6.53 23.76 4.66
CA ALA A 60 -6.48 24.75 3.58
C ALA A 60 -6.87 24.14 2.23
N LEU A 61 -6.34 22.97 1.91
CA LEU A 61 -6.61 22.25 0.66
C LEU A 61 -8.05 21.74 0.60
N THR A 62 -8.57 21.17 1.69
CA THR A 62 -9.96 20.74 1.83
C THR A 62 -10.94 21.91 1.67
N ARG A 63 -10.63 23.10 2.20
CA ARG A 63 -11.45 24.31 1.93
C ARG A 63 -11.47 24.70 0.45
N VAL A 64 -10.31 24.73 -0.20
CA VAL A 64 -10.21 25.12 -1.63
C VAL A 64 -10.86 24.08 -2.54
N ALA A 65 -10.68 22.79 -2.26
CA ALA A 65 -11.36 21.70 -2.94
C ALA A 65 -12.88 21.74 -2.74
N GLY A 66 -13.36 22.06 -1.52
CA GLY A 66 -14.78 22.26 -1.26
C GLY A 66 -15.39 23.45 -2.03
N ILE A 67 -14.64 24.55 -2.21
CA ILE A 67 -15.06 25.68 -3.05
C ILE A 67 -15.14 25.26 -4.52
N LEU A 68 -14.14 24.54 -5.04
CA LEU A 68 -14.17 23.97 -6.38
C LEU A 68 -15.39 23.05 -6.56
N ASP A 69 -15.67 22.17 -5.61
CA ASP A 69 -16.74 21.18 -5.71
C ASP A 69 -18.13 21.82 -5.60
N GLY A 70 -18.29 22.88 -4.80
CA GLY A 70 -19.54 23.64 -4.69
C GLY A 70 -19.81 24.62 -5.84
N THR A 71 -18.79 25.04 -6.59
CA THR A 71 -18.92 26.07 -7.65
C THR A 71 -18.58 25.59 -9.06
N GLY A 72 -17.96 24.42 -9.19
CA GLY A 72 -17.43 23.86 -10.44
C GLY A 72 -16.23 24.61 -11.03
N ARG A 73 -15.66 25.61 -10.33
CA ARG A 73 -14.59 26.48 -10.86
C ARG A 73 -13.58 26.86 -9.79
N LEU A 74 -12.29 26.64 -10.07
CA LEU A 74 -11.21 27.13 -9.21
C LEU A 74 -10.97 28.63 -9.48
N ARG A 75 -10.99 29.48 -8.45
CA ARG A 75 -10.66 30.90 -8.57
C ARG A 75 -9.15 31.11 -8.44
N ALA A 76 -8.58 32.03 -9.21
CA ALA A 76 -7.14 32.31 -9.20
C ALA A 76 -6.60 32.66 -7.80
N ALA A 77 -7.37 33.39 -6.98
CA ALA A 77 -6.99 33.72 -5.61
C ALA A 77 -6.98 32.49 -4.68
N ASP A 78 -7.90 31.55 -4.86
CA ASP A 78 -7.92 30.31 -4.07
C ASP A 78 -6.73 29.42 -4.46
N TRP A 79 -6.45 29.28 -5.77
CA TRP A 79 -5.28 28.57 -6.26
C TRP A 79 -3.97 29.17 -5.74
N GLU A 80 -3.79 30.49 -5.83
CA GLU A 80 -2.56 31.14 -5.39
C GLU A 80 -2.29 30.91 -3.90
N SER A 81 -3.34 30.80 -3.07
CA SER A 81 -3.20 30.52 -1.64
C SER A 81 -2.62 29.13 -1.30
N VAL A 82 -2.70 28.17 -2.22
CA VAL A 82 -2.22 26.78 -2.02
C VAL A 82 -1.17 26.34 -3.05
N ARG A 83 -0.87 27.15 -4.07
CA ARG A 83 0.04 26.84 -5.18
C ARG A 83 1.41 26.35 -4.68
N GLY A 84 1.97 27.00 -3.66
CA GLY A 84 3.29 26.66 -3.10
C GLY A 84 3.36 25.37 -2.28
N LEU A 85 2.24 24.70 -2.00
CA LEU A 85 2.22 23.52 -1.12
C LEU A 85 2.68 22.22 -1.80
N GLY A 86 2.64 22.13 -3.13
CA GLY A 86 2.87 20.87 -3.86
C GLY A 86 4.23 20.22 -3.57
N ASP A 87 5.31 20.97 -3.75
CA ASP A 87 6.68 20.46 -3.55
C ASP A 87 6.94 20.15 -2.06
N VAL A 88 6.41 20.96 -1.15
CA VAL A 88 6.49 20.77 0.31
C VAL A 88 5.80 19.47 0.73
N LEU A 89 4.63 19.17 0.16
CA LEU A 89 3.90 17.94 0.45
C LEU A 89 4.58 16.70 -0.15
N ALA A 90 5.14 16.82 -1.36
CA ALA A 90 5.87 15.72 -2.01
C ALA A 90 7.14 15.32 -1.26
N ASP A 91 7.99 16.30 -0.87
CA ASP A 91 9.19 16.06 -0.07
C ASP A 91 8.85 15.47 1.31
N ARG A 92 7.80 15.98 1.97
CA ARG A 92 7.31 15.44 3.25
C ARG A 92 6.84 14.00 3.14
N ALA A 93 6.04 13.67 2.13
CA ALA A 93 5.56 12.30 1.91
C ALA A 93 6.76 11.34 1.73
N GLU A 94 7.74 11.71 0.92
CA GLU A 94 8.94 10.90 0.71
C GLU A 94 9.76 10.72 2.00
N ARG A 95 9.97 11.78 2.79
CA ARG A 95 10.69 11.69 4.07
C ARG A 95 9.97 10.84 5.11
N LEU A 96 8.65 11.00 5.24
CA LEU A 96 7.81 10.23 6.15
C LEU A 96 7.81 8.74 5.78
N HIS A 97 7.63 8.44 4.49
CA HIS A 97 7.70 7.08 3.96
C HIS A 97 9.08 6.46 4.22
N ALA A 98 10.17 7.19 3.96
CA ALA A 98 11.53 6.71 4.22
C ALA A 98 11.82 6.55 5.72
N HIS A 99 11.27 7.42 6.59
CA HIS A 99 11.40 7.31 8.05
C HIS A 99 10.66 6.07 8.58
N ALA A 100 9.39 5.89 8.21
CA ALA A 100 8.61 4.71 8.56
C ALA A 100 9.29 3.41 8.05
N GLY A 101 9.85 3.43 6.84
CA GLY A 101 10.68 2.35 6.30
C GLY A 101 11.86 1.98 7.22
N ARG A 102 12.65 2.98 7.64
CA ARG A 102 13.78 2.79 8.57
C ARG A 102 13.36 2.26 9.94
N LEU A 103 12.23 2.73 10.49
CA LEU A 103 11.70 2.19 11.74
C LEU A 103 11.29 0.71 11.60
N LEU A 104 10.69 0.33 10.46
CA LEU A 104 10.36 -1.06 10.14
C LEU A 104 11.57 -1.94 9.79
N ASP A 105 12.67 -1.36 9.32
CA ASP A 105 13.99 -2.03 9.21
C ASP A 105 14.56 -2.32 10.62
N GLY A 106 14.40 -1.37 11.56
CA GLY A 106 14.81 -1.49 12.96
C GLY A 106 14.04 -2.53 13.78
N LEU A 107 12.88 -3.01 13.32
CA LEU A 107 12.17 -4.14 13.91
C LEU A 107 12.89 -5.45 13.59
N ALA A 108 13.87 -5.79 14.43
CA ALA A 108 14.74 -6.96 14.29
C ALA A 108 13.99 -8.29 14.56
N VAL A 109 13.32 -8.83 13.53
CA VAL A 109 12.54 -10.07 13.59
C VAL A 109 13.39 -11.29 13.97
N ASP A 110 14.65 -11.32 13.54
CA ASP A 110 15.58 -12.44 13.77
C ASP A 110 16.38 -12.32 15.09
N ALA A 111 16.20 -11.24 15.85
CA ALA A 111 16.89 -11.05 17.12
C ALA A 111 16.29 -11.90 18.26
N PRO A 112 17.02 -12.13 19.38
CA PRO A 112 16.48 -12.78 20.57
C PRO A 112 15.19 -12.10 21.05
N ALA A 113 14.23 -12.88 21.55
CA ALA A 113 12.88 -12.40 21.88
C ALA A 113 12.84 -11.15 22.77
N GLN A 114 13.81 -10.95 23.67
CA GLN A 114 13.88 -9.74 24.50
C GLN A 114 14.23 -8.48 23.69
N ASP A 115 15.16 -8.60 22.75
CA ASP A 115 15.65 -7.49 21.95
C ASP A 115 14.58 -7.07 20.93
N ARG A 116 13.87 -8.04 20.32
CA ARG A 116 12.71 -7.74 19.45
C ARG A 116 11.68 -6.85 20.14
N VAL A 117 11.46 -7.10 21.43
CA VAL A 117 10.46 -6.41 22.24
C VAL A 117 10.94 -5.01 22.61
N ALA A 118 12.21 -4.86 22.95
CA ALA A 118 12.81 -3.54 23.10
C ALA A 118 12.70 -2.72 21.81
N CYS A 119 13.01 -3.31 20.65
CA CYS A 119 12.84 -2.68 19.33
C CYS A 119 11.38 -2.29 19.04
N LEU A 120 10.41 -3.16 19.33
CA LEU A 120 8.99 -2.85 19.13
C LEU A 120 8.51 -1.71 20.05
N GLN A 121 8.91 -1.74 21.33
CA GLN A 121 8.56 -0.67 22.27
C GLN A 121 9.21 0.66 21.91
N GLN A 122 10.46 0.64 21.45
CA GLN A 122 11.15 1.81 20.94
C GLN A 122 10.40 2.39 19.72
N ALA A 123 10.13 1.56 18.70
CA ALA A 123 9.45 2.00 17.49
C ALA A 123 8.02 2.55 17.74
N VAL A 124 7.24 1.92 18.62
CA VAL A 124 5.83 2.30 18.87
C VAL A 124 5.68 3.42 19.90
N ALA A 125 6.46 3.41 20.97
CA ALA A 125 6.28 4.35 22.09
C ALA A 125 7.24 5.55 22.04
N THR A 126 8.44 5.38 21.49
CA THR A 126 9.47 6.44 21.44
C THR A 126 9.57 7.06 20.05
N ASP A 127 9.70 6.24 19.01
CA ASP A 127 9.88 6.71 17.63
C ASP A 127 8.54 6.98 16.91
N ARG A 128 7.41 6.79 17.61
CA ARG A 128 6.06 7.17 17.17
C ARG A 128 5.70 6.63 15.77
N LEU A 129 6.02 5.36 15.49
CA LEU A 129 5.76 4.72 14.19
C LEU A 129 4.28 4.77 13.79
N GLY A 130 3.37 4.54 14.74
CA GLY A 130 1.93 4.63 14.48
C GLY A 130 1.54 6.03 14.00
N GLU A 131 1.93 7.06 14.75
CA GLU A 131 1.64 8.45 14.40
C GLU A 131 2.37 8.93 13.13
N THR A 132 3.56 8.40 12.83
CA THR A 132 4.29 8.65 11.56
C THR A 132 3.48 8.16 10.36
N LEU A 133 2.90 6.96 10.45
CA LEU A 133 2.06 6.40 9.37
C LEU A 133 0.75 7.18 9.22
N GLN A 134 0.16 7.65 10.32
CA GLN A 134 -1.04 8.50 10.29
C GLN A 134 -0.72 9.88 9.66
N LEU A 135 0.43 10.47 9.97
CA LEU A 135 0.90 11.71 9.34
C LEU A 135 1.20 11.51 7.84
N LEU A 136 1.77 10.37 7.44
CA LEU A 136 1.95 10.02 6.03
C LEU A 136 0.61 9.98 5.27
N VAL A 137 -0.42 9.33 5.83
CA VAL A 137 -1.79 9.33 5.27
C VAL A 137 -2.31 10.75 5.08
N LEU A 138 -2.17 11.63 6.07
CA LEU A 138 -2.65 13.01 5.99
C LEU A 138 -1.91 13.86 4.93
N VAL A 139 -0.59 13.64 4.78
CA VAL A 139 0.23 14.34 3.79
C VAL A 139 -0.05 13.84 2.37
N GLU A 140 -0.22 12.53 2.18
CA GLU A 140 -0.60 11.95 0.88
C GLU A 140 -2.00 12.41 0.43
N ASP A 141 -2.97 12.50 1.35
CA ASP A 141 -4.30 13.06 1.02
C ASP A 141 -4.22 14.53 0.62
N SER A 142 -3.46 15.33 1.39
CA SER A 142 -3.17 16.72 1.04
C SER A 142 -2.53 16.84 -0.35
N LEU A 143 -1.59 15.95 -0.68
CA LEU A 143 -0.95 15.92 -2.00
C LEU A 143 -1.95 15.53 -3.10
N ASN A 144 -2.85 14.58 -2.85
CA ASN A 144 -3.92 14.19 -3.78
C ASN A 144 -4.90 15.34 -4.04
N LEU A 145 -5.31 16.06 -2.98
CA LEU A 145 -6.13 17.28 -3.07
C LEU A 145 -5.42 18.37 -3.90
N TRP A 146 -4.13 18.63 -3.63
CA TRP A 146 -3.35 19.61 -4.37
C TRP A 146 -3.19 19.23 -5.86
N GLN A 147 -2.91 17.96 -6.16
CA GLN A 147 -2.82 17.45 -7.54
C GLN A 147 -4.16 17.59 -8.30
N ARG A 148 -5.30 17.38 -7.62
CA ARG A 148 -6.65 17.62 -8.17
C ARG A 148 -6.89 19.10 -8.47
N LEU A 149 -6.52 20.00 -7.56
CA LEU A 149 -6.60 21.45 -7.79
C LEU A 149 -5.69 21.90 -8.94
N ARG A 150 -4.48 21.34 -9.05
CA ARG A 150 -3.55 21.60 -10.14
C ARG A 150 -4.08 21.16 -11.51
N LEU A 151 -4.76 20.00 -11.60
CA LEU A 151 -5.43 19.57 -12.82
C LEU A 151 -6.51 20.58 -13.27
N GLU A 152 -7.28 21.12 -12.34
CA GLU A 152 -8.30 22.13 -12.65
C GLU A 152 -7.70 23.48 -13.07
N GLN A 153 -6.60 23.89 -12.45
CA GLN A 153 -5.83 25.06 -12.88
C GLN A 153 -5.30 24.88 -14.31
N VAL A 154 -4.70 23.72 -14.62
CA VAL A 154 -4.18 23.41 -15.97
C VAL A 154 -5.31 23.35 -16.99
N ARG A 155 -6.44 22.69 -16.68
CA ARG A 155 -7.64 22.70 -17.54
C ARG A 155 -8.12 24.12 -17.88
N THR A 156 -7.98 25.05 -16.94
CA THR A 156 -8.44 26.44 -17.10
C THR A 156 -7.42 27.35 -17.82
N THR A 157 -6.12 27.05 -17.73
CA THR A 157 -5.05 27.97 -18.21
C THR A 157 -4.18 27.42 -19.35
N GLU A 158 -3.99 26.10 -19.42
CA GLU A 158 -3.13 25.41 -20.39
C GLU A 158 -3.81 24.10 -20.85
N PRO A 159 -5.01 24.16 -21.49
CA PRO A 159 -5.81 22.97 -21.83
C PRO A 159 -5.05 21.99 -22.74
N ASP A 160 -4.24 22.48 -23.68
CA ASP A 160 -3.39 21.68 -24.57
C ASP A 160 -2.40 20.78 -23.82
N ARG A 161 -2.10 21.09 -22.55
CA ARG A 161 -1.14 20.40 -21.69
C ARG A 161 -1.81 19.42 -20.72
N LEU A 162 -3.14 19.43 -20.64
CA LEU A 162 -3.92 18.70 -19.65
C LEU A 162 -3.66 17.19 -19.69
N GLU A 163 -3.68 16.57 -20.88
CA GLU A 163 -3.46 15.12 -21.03
C GLU A 163 -2.05 14.69 -20.61
N HIS A 164 -1.03 15.51 -20.91
CA HIS A 164 0.34 15.25 -20.46
C HIS A 164 0.46 15.33 -18.93
N GLU A 165 -0.22 16.30 -18.32
CA GLU A 165 -0.24 16.46 -16.87
C GLU A 165 -1.03 15.33 -16.18
N ARG A 166 -2.16 14.91 -16.74
CA ARG A 166 -2.92 13.72 -16.28
C ARG A 166 -2.06 12.46 -16.30
N ALA A 167 -1.35 12.21 -17.39
CA ALA A 167 -0.46 11.05 -17.50
C ALA A 167 0.64 11.09 -16.43
N THR A 168 1.29 12.24 -16.26
CA THR A 168 2.36 12.46 -15.27
C THR A 168 1.86 12.24 -13.84
N ILE A 169 0.72 12.83 -13.47
CA ILE A 169 0.08 12.64 -12.16
C ILE A 169 -0.37 11.19 -11.96
N GLY A 170 -0.93 10.56 -13.00
CA GLY A 170 -1.36 9.15 -12.95
C GLY A 170 -0.21 8.18 -12.68
N THR A 171 0.92 8.34 -13.36
CA THR A 171 2.13 7.52 -13.11
C THR A 171 2.69 7.78 -11.71
N SER A 172 2.74 9.04 -11.26
CA SER A 172 3.18 9.39 -9.90
C SER A 172 2.29 8.73 -8.85
N LEU A 173 0.97 8.92 -8.96
CA LEU A 173 -0.02 8.38 -8.02
C LEU A 173 0.07 6.85 -7.90
N ALA A 174 0.16 6.14 -9.02
CA ALA A 174 0.30 4.68 -9.02
C ALA A 174 1.54 4.23 -8.24
N GLY A 175 2.69 4.89 -8.44
CA GLY A 175 3.93 4.60 -7.72
C GLY A 175 3.93 5.04 -6.25
N ARG A 176 3.11 6.01 -5.83
CA ARG A 176 2.91 6.33 -4.40
C ARG A 176 2.06 5.25 -3.73
N VAL A 177 0.88 4.98 -4.27
CA VAL A 177 -0.05 3.96 -3.76
C VAL A 177 0.60 2.57 -3.66
N GLU A 178 1.40 2.15 -4.65
CA GLU A 178 2.14 0.89 -4.59
C GLU A 178 3.13 0.85 -3.41
N ARG A 179 3.91 1.92 -3.21
CA ARG A 179 4.85 2.02 -2.09
C ARG A 179 4.12 2.01 -0.75
N ASP A 180 3.07 2.81 -0.59
CA ASP A 180 2.36 2.95 0.69
C ASP A 180 1.62 1.68 1.10
N VAL A 181 1.02 0.97 0.13
CA VAL A 181 0.46 -0.37 0.35
C VAL A 181 1.55 -1.38 0.70
N ALA A 182 2.70 -1.36 0.03
CA ALA A 182 3.83 -2.23 0.37
C ALA A 182 4.38 -1.94 1.78
N LEU A 183 4.42 -0.66 2.20
CA LEU A 183 4.79 -0.25 3.56
C LEU A 183 3.81 -0.78 4.61
N LEU A 184 2.49 -0.67 4.35
CA LEU A 184 1.43 -1.21 5.20
C LEU A 184 1.55 -2.74 5.35
N LEU A 185 1.61 -3.49 4.24
CA LEU A 185 1.78 -4.95 4.27
C LEU A 185 3.06 -5.36 5.00
N ARG A 186 4.16 -4.63 4.77
CA ARG A 186 5.43 -4.85 5.47
C ARG A 186 5.27 -4.64 6.98
N ALA A 187 4.59 -3.58 7.41
CA ALA A 187 4.35 -3.30 8.83
C ALA A 187 3.49 -4.37 9.49
N ARG A 188 2.44 -4.82 8.81
CA ARG A 188 1.56 -5.93 9.25
C ARG A 188 2.31 -7.25 9.38
N ALA A 189 3.09 -7.64 8.37
CA ALA A 189 3.92 -8.84 8.42
C ALA A 189 4.98 -8.77 9.53
N ARG A 190 5.60 -7.60 9.73
CA ARG A 190 6.54 -7.36 10.85
C ARG A 190 5.84 -7.54 12.20
N LEU A 191 4.66 -6.96 12.41
CA LEU A 191 3.89 -7.13 13.65
C LEU A 191 3.43 -8.59 13.85
N ALA A 192 2.94 -9.25 12.80
CA ALA A 192 2.52 -10.66 12.84
C ALA A 192 3.64 -11.61 13.27
N SER A 193 4.90 -11.33 12.89
CA SER A 193 6.05 -12.16 13.30
C SER A 193 6.25 -12.27 14.82
N TYR A 194 5.72 -11.31 15.59
CA TYR A 194 5.73 -11.36 17.06
C TYR A 194 4.77 -12.40 17.65
N ALA A 195 3.79 -12.89 16.88
CA ALA A 195 2.91 -13.98 17.31
C ALA A 195 3.68 -15.31 17.47
N GLY A 196 4.74 -15.51 16.68
CA GLY A 196 5.57 -16.72 16.69
C GLY A 196 6.56 -16.84 17.85
N LEU A 197 6.41 -16.05 18.93
CA LEU A 197 7.19 -16.21 20.16
C LEU A 197 6.91 -17.57 20.82
N THR A 198 7.93 -18.20 21.42
CA THR A 198 7.71 -19.50 22.09
C THR A 198 6.84 -19.34 23.35
N PRO A 199 6.12 -20.39 23.83
CA PRO A 199 5.25 -20.27 25.00
C PRO A 199 5.92 -19.73 26.28
N PHE A 200 7.21 -20.00 26.50
CA PHE A 200 7.96 -19.49 27.64
C PHE A 200 8.32 -17.99 27.48
N GLU A 201 8.66 -17.57 26.27
CA GLU A 201 8.87 -16.17 25.93
C GLU A 201 7.56 -15.39 25.99
N LEU A 202 6.47 -15.93 25.43
CA LEU A 202 5.10 -15.42 25.52
C LEU A 202 4.71 -15.12 26.98
N VAL A 203 4.89 -16.06 27.91
CA VAL A 203 4.56 -15.84 29.34
C VAL A 203 5.41 -14.72 29.94
N ARG A 204 6.72 -14.70 29.69
CA ARG A 204 7.62 -13.64 30.20
C ARG A 204 7.29 -12.25 29.62
N TRP A 205 6.87 -12.22 28.36
CA TRP A 205 6.58 -11.03 27.56
C TRP A 205 5.20 -10.41 27.85
N LEU A 206 4.16 -11.24 27.81
CA LEU A 206 2.76 -10.89 28.08
C LEU A 206 2.50 -10.59 29.55
N SER A 207 3.46 -10.85 30.44
CA SER A 207 3.44 -10.38 31.82
C SER A 207 3.42 -8.85 31.93
N SER A 208 3.93 -8.12 30.92
CA SER A 208 3.83 -6.66 30.89
C SER A 208 2.53 -6.17 30.25
N ALA A 209 1.73 -5.43 31.02
CA ALA A 209 0.54 -4.75 30.50
C ALA A 209 0.90 -3.64 29.47
N ARG A 210 2.14 -3.15 29.49
CA ARG A 210 2.66 -2.15 28.56
C ARG A 210 2.77 -2.72 27.14
N VAL A 211 3.50 -3.82 26.93
CA VAL A 211 3.70 -4.37 25.57
C VAL A 211 2.38 -4.80 24.94
N LYS A 212 1.46 -5.39 25.72
CA LYS A 212 0.08 -5.68 25.25
C LYS A 212 -0.63 -4.44 24.72
N ARG A 213 -0.52 -3.30 25.41
CA ARG A 213 -1.09 -2.02 24.97
C ARG A 213 -0.39 -1.52 23.71
N ASP A 214 0.94 -1.57 23.67
CA ASP A 214 1.74 -1.08 22.55
C ASP A 214 1.42 -1.87 21.26
N ILE A 215 1.25 -3.20 21.35
CA ILE A 215 0.83 -4.07 20.23
C ILE A 215 -0.60 -3.79 19.79
N ALA A 216 -1.54 -3.73 20.75
CA ALA A 216 -2.94 -3.47 20.42
C ALA A 216 -3.10 -2.10 19.75
N ARG A 217 -2.39 -1.09 20.27
CA ARG A 217 -2.32 0.25 19.69
C ARG A 217 -1.77 0.21 18.27
N PHE A 218 -0.57 -0.34 18.06
CA PHE A 218 0.04 -0.37 16.74
C PHE A 218 -0.78 -1.17 15.73
N ARG A 219 -1.44 -2.25 16.15
CA ARG A 219 -2.41 -2.95 15.30
C ARG A 219 -3.57 -2.03 14.91
N THR A 220 -4.19 -1.33 15.86
CA THR A 220 -5.25 -0.37 15.56
C THR A 220 -4.76 0.73 14.60
N ASP A 221 -3.57 1.28 14.82
CA ASP A 221 -2.98 2.28 13.91
C ASP A 221 -2.79 1.72 12.48
N LEU A 222 -2.41 0.44 12.32
CA LEU A 222 -2.31 -0.23 11.01
C LEU A 222 -3.67 -0.54 10.38
N ASP A 223 -4.65 -0.98 11.17
CA ASP A 223 -6.01 -1.24 10.70
C ASP A 223 -6.68 0.10 10.26
N ASP A 224 -6.37 1.22 10.91
CA ASP A 224 -6.81 2.57 10.52
C ASP A 224 -6.11 3.10 9.25
N VAL A 225 -4.80 2.85 9.07
CA VAL A 225 -4.10 3.16 7.80
C VAL A 225 -4.67 2.34 6.64
N ALA A 226 -4.98 1.06 6.89
CA ALA A 226 -5.63 0.21 5.89
C ALA A 226 -7.02 0.75 5.50
N ALA A 227 -7.81 1.22 6.47
CA ALA A 227 -9.09 1.87 6.20
C ALA A 227 -8.92 3.17 5.39
N ALA A 228 -7.88 3.96 5.67
CA ALA A 228 -7.60 5.19 4.95
C ALA A 228 -7.29 4.95 3.46
N PHE A 229 -6.43 3.97 3.12
CA PHE A 229 -6.12 3.60 1.73
C PHE A 229 -7.24 2.80 1.02
N GLY A 230 -8.32 2.48 1.74
CA GLY A 230 -9.56 1.92 1.20
C GLY A 230 -9.36 0.76 0.22
N SER A 231 -9.85 0.91 -1.02
CA SER A 231 -9.87 -0.19 -1.99
C SER A 231 -8.47 -0.67 -2.43
N ALA A 232 -7.44 0.16 -2.33
CA ALA A 232 -6.07 -0.22 -2.68
C ALA A 232 -5.49 -1.17 -1.62
N ALA A 233 -5.62 -0.80 -0.34
CA ALA A 233 -5.25 -1.67 0.77
C ALA A 233 -6.12 -2.93 0.81
N GLN A 234 -7.45 -2.84 0.63
CA GLN A 234 -8.33 -4.00 0.67
C GLN A 234 -7.91 -5.08 -0.33
N ARG A 235 -7.68 -4.74 -1.61
CA ARG A 235 -7.21 -5.72 -2.62
C ARG A 235 -5.86 -6.35 -2.27
N ALA A 236 -4.99 -5.59 -1.61
CA ALA A 236 -3.69 -6.07 -1.18
C ALA A 236 -3.77 -6.98 0.06
N LEU A 237 -4.71 -6.71 0.98
CA LEU A 237 -5.02 -7.53 2.15
C LEU A 237 -5.75 -8.82 1.77
N GLU A 238 -6.60 -8.80 0.74
CA GLU A 238 -7.21 -10.01 0.14
C GLU A 238 -6.15 -10.94 -0.48
N ALA A 239 -4.96 -10.42 -0.82
CA ALA A 239 -3.81 -11.16 -1.32
C ALA A 239 -2.70 -11.37 -0.26
N GLU A 240 -2.90 -10.91 0.98
CA GLU A 240 -1.98 -11.12 2.11
C GLU A 240 -1.95 -12.61 2.48
N ASP A 241 -0.82 -13.11 2.98
CA ASP A 241 -0.73 -14.48 3.52
C ASP A 241 -1.74 -14.63 4.68
N PRO A 242 -2.70 -15.57 4.62
CA PRO A 242 -3.68 -15.78 5.69
C PRO A 242 -3.04 -15.95 7.07
N ALA A 243 -1.83 -16.52 7.15
CA ALA A 243 -1.10 -16.65 8.41
C ALA A 243 -0.75 -15.30 9.05
N VAL A 244 -0.54 -14.23 8.27
CA VAL A 244 -0.30 -12.88 8.80
C VAL A 244 -1.57 -12.35 9.47
N ALA A 245 -2.72 -12.47 8.82
CA ALA A 245 -4.01 -12.06 9.37
C ALA A 245 -4.39 -12.86 10.63
N GLU A 246 -4.21 -14.19 10.61
CA GLU A 246 -4.43 -15.06 11.78
C GLU A 246 -3.52 -14.68 12.95
N ASN A 247 -2.22 -14.48 12.71
CA ASN A 247 -1.25 -14.07 13.74
C ASN A 247 -1.59 -12.70 14.36
N LEU A 248 -2.04 -11.73 13.56
CA LEU A 248 -2.51 -10.43 14.07
C LEU A 248 -3.80 -10.56 14.91
N VAL A 249 -4.67 -11.52 14.59
CA VAL A 249 -5.85 -11.87 15.39
C VAL A 249 -5.43 -12.51 16.72
N GLU A 250 -4.48 -13.45 16.73
CA GLU A 250 -3.95 -14.06 17.96
C GLU A 250 -3.28 -13.04 18.88
N LEU A 251 -2.49 -12.11 18.33
CA LEU A 251 -1.86 -11.02 19.10
C LEU A 251 -2.90 -10.10 19.79
N GLY A 252 -4.11 -9.99 19.24
CA GLY A 252 -5.21 -9.25 19.85
C GLY A 252 -6.00 -10.02 20.92
N LYS A 253 -5.80 -11.35 21.06
CA LYS A 253 -6.54 -12.16 22.03
C LYS A 253 -5.92 -12.04 23.42
N PRO A 254 -6.73 -11.91 24.49
CA PRO A 254 -6.22 -12.01 25.85
C PRO A 254 -5.76 -13.45 26.09
N VAL A 255 -4.45 -13.64 26.25
CA VAL A 255 -3.86 -14.97 26.50
C VAL A 255 -4.44 -15.58 27.78
N ARG A 256 -5.35 -16.53 27.58
CA ARG A 256 -5.86 -17.42 28.61
C ARG A 256 -4.78 -18.47 28.86
N ALA A 257 -4.31 -18.56 30.10
CA ALA A 257 -3.33 -19.55 30.51
C ALA A 257 -3.94 -20.97 30.49
N ALA A 258 -3.94 -21.60 29.31
CA ALA A 258 -4.37 -22.98 29.11
C ALA A 258 -3.14 -23.90 29.26
N GLY A 259 -3.03 -24.54 30.42
CA GLY A 259 -2.04 -25.60 30.63
C GLY A 259 -2.37 -26.81 29.78
N GLY A 260 -1.54 -27.10 28.78
CA GLY A 260 -1.47 -28.41 28.11
C GLY A 260 -2.37 -28.64 26.89
N ALA A 261 -2.12 -27.96 25.77
CA ALA A 261 -2.58 -28.39 24.44
C ALA A 261 -1.83 -27.77 23.23
N LEU A 262 -0.56 -27.35 23.38
CA LEU A 262 0.19 -26.61 22.33
C LEU A 262 1.43 -27.36 21.81
N GLY A 263 1.31 -28.68 21.60
CA GLY A 263 2.40 -29.53 21.08
C GLY A 263 2.49 -29.61 19.54
N GLU A 264 1.46 -29.16 18.82
CA GLU A 264 1.27 -29.48 17.40
C GLU A 264 1.45 -28.27 16.49
N SER A 265 0.98 -27.09 16.89
CA SER A 265 1.09 -25.82 16.15
C SER A 265 2.52 -25.32 15.92
N ALA A 266 3.48 -25.78 16.72
CA ALA A 266 4.88 -25.34 16.63
C ALA A 266 5.64 -25.91 15.42
N ARG A 267 5.14 -27.00 14.80
CA ARG A 267 5.82 -27.64 13.66
C ARG A 267 5.47 -27.02 12.32
N THR A 268 4.24 -26.54 12.14
CA THR A 268 3.80 -25.89 10.90
C THR A 268 4.39 -24.49 10.73
N LEU A 269 4.51 -23.72 11.83
CA LEU A 269 5.07 -22.36 11.81
C LEU A 269 6.56 -22.31 11.39
N GLY A 270 7.33 -23.36 11.65
CA GLY A 270 8.75 -23.44 11.26
C GLY A 270 8.99 -23.53 9.75
N ASP A 271 7.98 -23.97 8.98
CA ASP A 271 8.09 -24.12 7.52
C ASP A 271 7.54 -22.89 6.78
N SER A 272 6.47 -22.25 7.27
CA SER A 272 5.95 -20.98 6.73
C SER A 272 6.99 -19.84 6.78
N ALA A 273 7.82 -19.80 7.82
CA ALA A 273 8.89 -18.81 7.93
C ALA A 273 9.99 -18.98 6.84
N ARG A 274 10.23 -20.21 6.37
CA ARG A 274 11.20 -20.47 5.29
C ARG A 274 10.61 -20.15 3.92
N THR A 275 9.35 -20.52 3.67
CA THR A 275 8.70 -20.24 2.38
C THR A 275 8.51 -18.74 2.14
N LEU A 276 8.18 -17.95 3.17
CA LEU A 276 8.11 -16.49 3.05
C LEU A 276 9.46 -15.85 2.67
N GLY A 277 10.57 -16.38 3.19
CA GLY A 277 11.93 -15.94 2.82
C GLY A 277 12.30 -16.21 1.36
N ASP A 278 11.68 -17.20 0.72
CA ASP A 278 11.87 -17.54 -0.70
C ASP A 278 10.85 -16.82 -1.61
N SER A 279 9.62 -16.59 -1.15
CA SER A 279 8.61 -15.76 -1.83
C SER A 279 9.07 -14.32 -2.02
N ALA A 280 9.68 -13.71 -0.99
CA ALA A 280 10.27 -12.37 -1.10
C ALA A 280 11.39 -12.30 -2.16
N ARG A 281 12.20 -13.37 -2.28
CA ARG A 281 13.31 -13.45 -3.24
C ARG A 281 12.82 -13.65 -4.69
N THR A 282 11.69 -14.33 -4.88
CA THR A 282 11.11 -14.56 -6.21
C THR A 282 10.28 -13.38 -6.74
N LEU A 283 9.70 -12.56 -5.87
CA LEU A 283 9.11 -11.27 -6.26
C LEU A 283 10.21 -10.26 -6.64
N GLY A 284 11.27 -10.12 -5.82
CA GLY A 284 12.42 -9.27 -6.16
C GLY A 284 13.16 -9.68 -7.44
N GLY A 285 13.19 -10.98 -7.76
CA GLY A 285 13.84 -11.50 -8.96
C GLY A 285 13.05 -11.42 -10.26
N ARG A 286 11.75 -11.06 -10.24
CA ARG A 286 10.89 -11.04 -11.44
C ARG A 286 10.56 -9.65 -11.99
N ALA A 287 10.95 -8.57 -11.29
CA ALA A 287 10.76 -7.20 -11.75
C ALA A 287 11.79 -6.73 -12.80
N VAL A 288 12.85 -7.51 -13.08
CA VAL A 288 13.87 -7.17 -14.07
C VAL A 288 13.68 -7.99 -15.35
N GLY A 289 12.89 -7.46 -16.30
CA GLY A 289 12.84 -8.00 -17.67
C GLY A 289 11.47 -8.23 -18.31
N ALA A 290 10.55 -7.26 -18.24
CA ALA A 290 9.32 -7.29 -19.03
C ALA A 290 8.87 -5.86 -19.42
N GLY A 291 9.54 -5.23 -20.38
CA GLY A 291 9.31 -3.79 -20.64
C GLY A 291 9.81 -3.17 -21.95
N THR A 292 10.20 -3.94 -22.98
CA THR A 292 10.53 -3.36 -24.30
C THR A 292 10.16 -4.27 -25.48
N THR A 293 9.86 -3.64 -26.62
CA THR A 293 9.59 -4.19 -27.96
C THR A 293 8.23 -4.88 -28.16
N GLY A 294 7.35 -4.19 -28.89
CA GLY A 294 6.26 -4.81 -29.66
C GLY A 294 6.59 -4.87 -31.16
N VAL A 295 5.70 -5.53 -31.91
CA VAL A 295 5.59 -5.56 -33.39
C VAL A 295 6.69 -6.32 -34.16
N GLY A 296 6.35 -7.50 -34.72
CA GLY A 296 7.21 -8.13 -35.74
C GLY A 296 6.88 -9.55 -36.23
N LYS A 297 5.93 -9.68 -37.17
CA LYS A 297 5.88 -10.69 -38.27
C LYS A 297 5.88 -12.22 -37.98
N LEU A 298 4.73 -12.83 -38.30
CA LEU A 298 4.56 -13.96 -39.24
C LEU A 298 5.73 -14.95 -39.52
N GLY A 299 5.53 -16.22 -39.15
CA GLY A 299 5.36 -17.28 -40.16
C GLY A 299 6.39 -18.42 -40.29
N ARG A 300 5.85 -19.65 -40.44
CA ARG A 300 6.48 -20.92 -40.91
C ARG A 300 7.54 -21.58 -40.02
N GLY A 301 7.49 -22.91 -39.94
CA GLY A 301 8.61 -23.74 -39.47
C GLY A 301 8.24 -25.14 -38.96
N LEU A 302 7.98 -26.10 -39.87
CA LEU A 302 7.95 -27.52 -39.53
C LEU A 302 9.38 -28.00 -39.19
N HIS A 303 9.58 -28.78 -38.11
CA HIS A 303 10.08 -30.18 -38.22
C HIS A 303 10.25 -30.94 -36.89
N ARG A 304 9.76 -32.20 -36.92
CA ARG A 304 10.34 -33.47 -36.43
C ARG A 304 11.39 -33.48 -35.31
N VAL A 305 11.11 -34.30 -34.29
CA VAL A 305 11.89 -35.45 -33.74
C VAL A 305 10.81 -36.36 -33.07
N ALA A 306 10.41 -37.58 -33.50
CA ALA A 306 11.08 -38.85 -33.83
C ALA A 306 11.81 -39.47 -32.60
N GLU A 307 11.54 -40.65 -32.04
CA GLU A 307 10.84 -41.86 -32.49
C GLU A 307 10.44 -42.78 -31.28
N PRO A 308 9.80 -43.95 -31.46
CA PRO A 308 9.08 -44.67 -30.39
C PRO A 308 9.79 -45.91 -29.81
N ARG A 309 9.13 -46.61 -28.87
CA ARG A 309 9.38 -48.03 -28.55
C ARG A 309 8.17 -48.91 -28.88
N ARG A 310 8.43 -50.20 -29.15
CA ARG A 310 7.58 -51.09 -29.96
C ARG A 310 6.54 -51.92 -29.15
N ARG A 311 5.48 -52.27 -29.90
CA ARG A 311 4.66 -53.51 -29.93
C ARG A 311 5.45 -54.84 -29.73
N PRO A 312 4.82 -56.03 -29.55
CA PRO A 312 3.54 -56.52 -30.12
C PRO A 312 2.61 -57.25 -29.11
N ASP A 313 1.53 -58.01 -29.41
CA ASP A 313 0.86 -58.56 -30.63
C ASP A 313 -0.69 -58.28 -30.58
N GLY A 314 -1.63 -58.80 -31.38
CA GLY A 314 -1.64 -59.72 -32.54
C GLY A 314 -3.03 -59.75 -33.26
N ASP A 315 -3.12 -60.44 -34.40
CA ASP A 315 -4.29 -61.03 -35.12
C ASP A 315 -5.59 -60.17 -35.37
N VAL A 316 -5.94 -59.58 -36.54
CA VAL A 316 -6.01 -60.03 -37.97
C VAL A 316 -7.06 -61.16 -38.20
N PRO A 317 -8.00 -61.14 -39.19
CA PRO A 317 -8.59 -60.05 -40.02
C PRO A 317 -10.09 -60.21 -40.48
N LEU A 318 -10.53 -59.39 -41.47
CA LEU A 318 -11.66 -59.53 -42.45
C LEU A 318 -13.10 -59.35 -41.88
N THR A 319 -14.11 -58.80 -42.60
CA THR A 319 -14.35 -58.70 -44.06
C THR A 319 -15.33 -57.56 -44.49
N THR A 320 -15.23 -57.11 -45.75
CA THR A 320 -16.27 -56.56 -46.68
C THR A 320 -17.19 -55.38 -46.33
N ALA A 321 -17.01 -54.29 -47.10
CA ALA A 321 -18.07 -53.48 -47.73
C ALA A 321 -18.67 -54.25 -48.97
N PRO A 322 -19.67 -53.78 -49.77
CA PRO A 322 -20.01 -52.37 -50.04
C PRO A 322 -21.51 -52.01 -50.31
N ASP A 323 -21.70 -50.73 -50.68
CA ASP A 323 -22.73 -50.11 -51.55
C ASP A 323 -24.24 -50.35 -51.35
N ALA A 324 -24.94 -49.30 -50.88
CA ALA A 324 -26.02 -48.60 -51.61
C ALA A 324 -26.36 -47.24 -50.94
#